data_AF-E3KJ99-F1
#
_entry.id   AF-E3KJ99-F1
#
_cell.length_a   1.000
_cell.length_b   1.000
_cell.length_c   1.000
_cell.angle_alpha   90.00
_cell.angle_beta   90.00
_cell.angle_gamma   90.00
#
_symmetry.space_group_name_H-M   'P 1'
#
loop_
_entity.id
_entity.type
_entity.pdbx_description
1 polymer ?
#
loop_
_entity_poly.entity_id
_entity_poly.type
_entity_poly.pdbx_seq_one_letter_code
_entity_poly.pdbx_strand_id
1 'polypeptide(L)'
;MLDRKIFHLILVLTFSADQNILFENFGLANLNRKSAYLVQCELPCYMTGKTPLPKDVIPPKDVTCLDTKIFLDIPDVTIDGKKYSEIDFKTQAKDLTPAGYALATFTAGGDNTAESLGTANKLYTAVNAALRDRGNRSILYQLKVVDFFIGSQIAATQGAEGKKKLIRNLNKTIKNCGRCTTEERQKFQDMLTKAEAL
;
A
#
# COMPACT_ATOMS: atom_id res chain seq x y z
N MET A 1 -1.36 -23.67 26.06
CA MET A 1 -0.66 -22.40 25.82
C MET A 1 0.74 -22.72 25.30
N LEU A 2 0.96 -22.61 23.99
CA LEU A 2 2.30 -22.72 23.40
C LEU A 2 2.46 -21.56 22.41
N ASP A 3 3.28 -20.60 22.81
CA ASP A 3 3.66 -19.41 22.06
C ASP A 3 4.75 -19.82 21.05
N ARG A 4 4.45 -19.79 19.75
CA ARG A 4 5.42 -19.99 18.67
C ARG A 4 5.65 -18.65 17.98
N LYS A 5 6.61 -17.87 18.50
CA LYS A 5 7.19 -16.73 17.79
C LYS A 5 8.08 -17.23 16.65
N ILE A 6 7.58 -17.12 15.43
CA ILE A 6 8.38 -17.29 14.21
C ILE A 6 9.08 -15.95 13.95
N PHE A 7 10.35 -15.84 14.34
CA PHE A 7 11.23 -14.76 13.90
C PHE A 7 11.83 -15.15 12.54
N HIS A 8 11.59 -14.34 11.51
CA HIS A 8 12.40 -14.39 10.30
C HIS A 8 13.65 -13.55 10.51
N LEU A 9 14.77 -14.24 10.71
CA LEU A 9 16.10 -13.67 10.83
C LEU A 9 16.61 -13.36 9.42
N ILE A 10 16.76 -12.08 9.06
CA ILE A 10 17.50 -11.66 7.87
C ILE A 10 18.88 -11.20 8.33
N LEU A 11 19.90 -11.97 8.01
CA LEU A 11 21.31 -11.64 8.25
C LEU A 11 21.79 -10.77 7.09
N VAL A 12 22.07 -9.49 7.33
CA VAL A 12 22.75 -8.63 6.35
C VAL A 12 24.23 -8.58 6.72
N LEU A 13 25.09 -9.16 5.88
CA LEU A 13 26.53 -9.01 5.98
C LEU A 13 26.94 -7.83 5.08
N THR A 14 27.39 -6.72 5.66
CA THR A 14 28.11 -5.69 4.92
C THR A 14 29.61 -5.88 5.14
N PHE A 15 30.34 -6.16 4.05
CA PHE A 15 31.79 -6.02 3.98
C PHE A 15 32.09 -4.55 3.67
N SER A 16 32.78 -3.84 4.57
CA SER A 16 33.43 -2.57 4.26
C SER A 16 34.91 -2.86 4.04
N ALA A 17 35.35 -2.74 2.79
CA ALA A 17 36.76 -2.69 2.44
C ALA A 17 37.29 -1.26 2.68
N ASP A 18 38.60 -1.18 2.87
CA ASP A 18 39.46 0.01 2.86
C ASP A 18 39.46 0.92 4.10
N GLN A 19 40.49 0.78 4.93
CA GLN A 19 41.59 1.77 4.97
C GLN A 19 42.80 1.27 5.79
N ASN A 20 43.98 1.42 5.19
CA ASN A 20 45.32 1.22 5.76
C ASN A 20 45.50 1.96 7.10
N ILE A 21 45.87 1.24 8.16
CA ILE A 21 46.50 1.82 9.35
C ILE A 21 47.71 0.97 9.72
N LEU A 22 48.81 1.68 9.95
CA LEU A 22 50.18 1.23 10.21
C LEU A 22 50.29 0.27 11.40
N PHE A 23 51.22 -0.69 11.26
CA PHE A 23 51.64 -1.63 12.28
C PHE A 23 52.36 -0.92 13.44
N GLU A 24 51.80 -0.99 14.65
CA GLU A 24 52.60 -1.05 15.88
C GLU A 24 52.03 -2.12 16.82
N ASN A 25 52.92 -3.01 17.26
CA ASN A 25 52.66 -4.14 18.14
C ASN A 25 52.40 -3.67 19.57
N PHE A 26 51.22 -3.96 20.13
CA PHE A 26 51.08 -4.36 21.54
C PHE A 26 49.85 -5.26 21.68
N GLY A 27 50.09 -6.50 22.09
CA GLY A 27 49.04 -7.48 22.31
C GLY A 27 48.13 -7.09 23.48
N LEU A 28 46.84 -7.33 23.32
CA LEU A 28 45.88 -7.72 24.35
C LEU A 28 44.63 -8.21 23.61
N ALA A 29 44.15 -9.39 23.99
CA ALA A 29 43.04 -10.09 23.36
C ALA A 29 41.77 -9.23 23.32
N ASN A 30 41.43 -8.70 22.13
CA ASN A 30 40.15 -8.04 21.91
C ASN A 30 39.10 -9.09 21.52
N LEU A 31 38.28 -9.45 22.51
CA LEU A 31 37.02 -10.13 22.33
C LEU A 31 36.21 -9.38 21.26
N ASN A 32 36.08 -9.99 20.09
CA ASN A 32 35.15 -9.60 19.03
C ASN A 32 33.71 -9.63 19.57
N ARG A 33 33.27 -8.58 20.28
CA ARG A 33 31.85 -8.27 20.41
C ARG A 33 31.38 -7.82 19.04
N LYS A 34 30.94 -8.78 18.23
CA LYS A 34 30.04 -8.50 17.12
C LYS A 34 28.78 -7.87 17.71
N SER A 35 28.75 -6.54 17.77
CA SER A 35 27.56 -5.79 18.09
C SER A 35 26.57 -6.02 16.95
N ALA A 36 25.66 -6.96 17.15
CA ALA A 36 24.53 -7.13 16.26
C ALA A 36 23.61 -5.94 16.48
N TYR A 37 23.62 -4.98 15.55
CA TYR A 37 22.61 -3.94 15.53
C TYR A 37 21.26 -4.64 15.27
N LEU A 38 20.42 -4.70 16.29
CA LEU A 38 19.02 -5.02 16.13
C LEU A 38 18.39 -3.85 15.37
N VAL A 39 18.26 -3.99 14.05
CA VAL A 39 17.39 -3.11 13.27
C VAL A 39 15.98 -3.49 13.66
N GLN A 40 15.43 -2.78 14.66
CA GLN A 40 14.01 -2.84 14.95
C GLN A 40 13.29 -2.23 13.75
N CYS A 41 12.63 -3.07 12.95
CA CYS A 41 11.74 -2.59 11.91
C CYS A 41 10.63 -1.78 12.58
N GLU A 42 10.74 -0.46 12.56
CA GLU A 42 9.66 0.41 13.01
C GLU A 42 8.45 0.17 12.11
N LEU A 43 7.31 -0.08 12.75
CA LEU A 43 6.06 -0.19 12.04
C LEU A 43 5.68 1.20 11.51
N PRO A 44 5.11 1.29 10.30
CA PRO A 44 4.58 2.55 9.80
C PRO A 44 3.61 3.20 10.81
N CYS A 45 3.62 4.53 10.88
CA CYS A 45 2.87 5.28 11.90
C CYS A 45 1.35 5.01 11.95
N TYR A 46 0.77 4.52 10.84
CA TYR A 46 -0.66 4.18 10.73
C TYR A 46 -0.97 2.73 11.15
N MET A 47 0.04 1.89 11.34
CA MET A 47 -0.06 0.49 11.81
C MET A 47 -0.14 0.46 13.34
N THR A 48 -1.33 0.75 13.85
CA THR A 48 -1.62 0.96 15.28
C THR A 48 -2.39 -0.19 15.93
N GLY A 49 -2.74 -1.20 15.13
CA GLY A 49 -3.38 -2.43 15.55
C GLY A 49 -2.37 -3.53 15.90
N LYS A 50 -2.86 -4.77 15.90
CA LYS A 50 -2.09 -5.98 16.26
C LYS A 50 -2.45 -7.20 15.41
N THR A 51 -3.37 -7.04 14.45
CA THR A 51 -3.84 -8.13 13.60
C THR A 51 -2.82 -8.36 12.48
N PRO A 52 -2.25 -9.55 12.34
CA PRO A 52 -1.28 -9.81 11.29
C PRO A 52 -1.86 -9.53 9.90
N LEU A 53 -1.08 -8.82 9.08
CA LEU A 53 -1.45 -8.58 7.69
C LEU A 53 -1.31 -9.87 6.85
N PRO A 54 -2.18 -10.05 5.84
CA PRO A 54 -1.91 -11.00 4.78
C PRO A 54 -0.59 -10.68 4.07
N LYS A 55 0.13 -11.72 3.62
CA LYS A 55 1.44 -11.58 2.97
C LYS A 55 1.45 -10.69 1.73
N ASP A 56 0.31 -10.57 1.05
CA ASP A 56 0.14 -9.79 -0.17
C ASP A 56 -0.20 -8.31 0.08
N VAL A 57 -0.36 -7.91 1.35
CA VAL A 57 -0.59 -6.52 1.75
C VAL A 57 0.72 -5.97 2.30
N ILE A 58 1.41 -5.18 1.48
CA ILE A 58 2.70 -4.57 1.82
C ILE A 58 2.46 -3.09 2.14
N PRO A 59 2.62 -2.66 3.41
CA PRO A 59 2.46 -1.25 3.77
C PRO A 59 3.53 -0.37 3.12
N PRO A 60 3.18 0.75 2.46
CA PRO A 60 4.14 1.70 1.91
C PRO A 60 4.91 2.41 3.03
N LYS A 61 6.25 2.40 2.97
CA LYS A 61 7.10 2.91 4.06
C LYS A 61 7.32 4.43 4.02
N ASP A 62 7.05 5.05 2.88
CA ASP A 62 7.21 6.48 2.60
C ASP A 62 5.96 7.29 2.96
N VAL A 63 4.90 6.64 3.43
CA VAL A 63 3.68 7.28 3.91
C VAL A 63 3.83 7.64 5.39
N THR A 64 3.60 8.91 5.71
CA THR A 64 3.65 9.46 7.07
C THR A 64 2.24 9.77 7.59
N CYS A 65 2.14 10.16 8.86
CA CYS A 65 0.86 10.38 9.54
C CYS A 65 0.73 11.82 9.99
N LEU A 66 -0.52 12.28 10.01
CA LEU A 66 -0.93 13.54 10.60
C LEU A 66 -1.66 13.27 11.92
N ASP A 67 -1.80 14.33 12.73
CA ASP A 67 -2.50 14.24 14.02
C ASP A 67 -4.02 14.09 13.85
N THR A 68 -4.55 14.53 12.69
CA THR A 68 -5.95 14.32 12.31
C THR A 68 -6.27 12.83 12.16
N LYS A 69 -7.55 12.49 12.28
CA LYS A 69 -8.03 11.11 12.17
C LYS A 69 -8.93 10.95 10.96
N ILE A 70 -8.78 9.80 10.32
CA ILE A 70 -9.73 9.24 9.35
C ILE A 70 -10.40 8.04 10.01
N PHE A 71 -11.10 7.22 9.22
CA PHE A 71 -11.83 6.02 9.66
C PHE A 71 -11.40 5.41 10.98
N LEU A 72 -12.35 5.33 11.93
CA LEU A 72 -12.21 4.48 13.11
C LEU A 72 -10.90 4.78 13.86
N ASP A 73 -10.55 6.06 13.97
CA ASP A 73 -9.36 6.61 14.64
C ASP A 73 -8.01 6.21 14.04
N ILE A 74 -7.97 5.85 12.76
CA ILE A 74 -6.72 5.71 12.01
C ILE A 74 -6.15 7.14 11.82
N PRO A 75 -4.86 7.39 12.12
CA PRO A 75 -4.22 8.66 11.75
C PRO A 75 -4.41 8.95 10.26
N ASP A 76 -4.75 10.17 9.89
CA ASP A 76 -4.74 10.56 8.49
C ASP A 76 -3.31 10.38 7.94
N VAL A 77 -3.21 9.95 6.69
CA VAL A 77 -1.92 9.59 6.09
C VAL A 77 -1.59 10.54 4.96
N THR A 78 -0.30 10.82 4.78
CA THR A 78 0.17 11.76 3.79
C THR A 78 1.48 11.32 3.14
N ILE A 79 1.64 11.72 1.88
CA ILE A 79 2.87 11.61 1.10
C ILE A 79 2.96 12.83 0.19
N ASP A 80 4.14 13.45 0.12
CA ASP A 80 4.40 14.63 -0.72
C ASP A 80 3.36 15.76 -0.57
N GLY A 81 2.88 15.97 0.67
CA GLY A 81 1.88 16.98 1.00
C GLY A 81 0.44 16.64 0.61
N LYS A 82 0.19 15.52 -0.10
CA LYS A 82 -1.14 15.01 -0.42
C LYS A 82 -1.66 14.14 0.72
N LYS A 83 -2.92 14.32 1.09
CA LYS A 83 -3.53 13.61 2.24
C LYS A 83 -4.56 12.60 1.78
N TYR A 84 -4.75 11.52 2.53
CA TYR A 84 -5.83 10.59 2.23
C TYR A 84 -7.21 11.25 2.36
N SER A 85 -7.42 12.08 3.39
CA SER A 85 -8.70 12.80 3.59
C SER A 85 -9.14 13.68 2.40
N GLU A 86 -8.19 14.16 1.59
CA GLU A 86 -8.47 14.93 0.37
C GLU A 86 -9.02 14.09 -0.77
N ILE A 87 -8.78 12.77 -0.74
CA ILE A 87 -9.21 11.81 -1.76
C ILE A 87 -10.09 10.70 -1.17
N ASP A 88 -10.56 10.86 0.06
CA ASP A 88 -11.36 9.87 0.76
C ASP A 88 -12.76 9.79 0.16
N PHE A 89 -13.07 8.65 -0.46
CA PHE A 89 -14.41 8.38 -1.01
C PHE A 89 -15.54 8.57 0.01
N LYS A 90 -15.30 8.46 1.32
CA LYS A 90 -16.36 8.66 2.31
C LYS A 90 -16.73 10.11 2.55
N THR A 91 -15.83 11.04 2.26
CA THR A 91 -16.04 12.48 2.42
C THR A 91 -16.20 13.20 1.09
N GLN A 92 -15.54 12.72 0.04
CA GLN A 92 -15.52 13.34 -1.29
C GLN A 92 -16.60 12.79 -2.24
N ALA A 93 -17.06 11.55 -2.06
CA ALA A 93 -18.03 10.92 -2.97
C ALA A 93 -19.49 11.29 -2.67
N LYS A 94 -19.82 12.59 -2.60
CA LYS A 94 -21.22 13.00 -2.42
C LYS A 94 -22.09 12.36 -3.52
N ASP A 95 -23.10 11.61 -3.10
CA ASP A 95 -24.07 10.90 -3.95
C ASP A 95 -23.50 9.82 -4.88
N LEU A 96 -22.25 9.41 -4.70
CA LEU A 96 -21.61 8.35 -5.47
C LEU A 96 -21.38 7.11 -4.63
N THR A 97 -21.50 5.93 -5.25
CA THR A 97 -20.96 4.71 -4.65
C THR A 97 -19.42 4.79 -4.64
N PRO A 98 -18.72 3.96 -3.83
CA PRO A 98 -17.26 3.86 -3.92
C PRO A 98 -16.77 3.54 -5.34
N ALA A 99 -17.52 2.75 -6.12
CA ALA A 99 -17.19 2.47 -7.51
C ALA A 99 -17.38 3.68 -8.42
N GLY A 100 -18.50 4.39 -8.28
CA GLY A 100 -18.79 5.62 -9.02
C GLY A 100 -17.74 6.69 -8.75
N TYR A 101 -17.36 6.86 -7.48
CA TYR A 101 -16.27 7.74 -7.08
C TYR A 101 -14.95 7.36 -7.73
N ALA A 102 -14.59 6.07 -7.72
CA ALA A 102 -13.35 5.60 -8.32
C ALA A 102 -13.31 5.89 -9.83
N LEU A 103 -14.41 5.60 -10.54
CA LEU A 103 -14.56 5.88 -11.97
C LEU A 103 -14.45 7.38 -12.29
N ALA A 104 -15.07 8.23 -11.47
CA ALA A 104 -15.07 9.67 -11.67
C ALA A 104 -13.72 10.32 -11.35
N THR A 105 -12.99 9.77 -10.37
CA THR A 105 -11.83 10.44 -9.78
C THR A 105 -10.50 9.91 -10.31
N PHE A 106 -10.38 8.61 -10.60
CA PHE A 106 -9.07 7.96 -10.80
C PHE A 106 -8.89 7.32 -12.18
N THR A 107 -9.83 7.50 -13.13
CA THR A 107 -9.63 7.03 -14.51
C THR A 107 -8.39 7.69 -15.12
N ALA A 108 -7.48 6.90 -15.69
CA ALA A 108 -6.23 7.40 -16.25
C ALA A 108 -6.45 8.39 -17.42
N GLY A 109 -5.60 9.41 -17.49
CA GLY A 109 -5.68 10.50 -18.49
C GLY A 109 -6.06 11.84 -17.86
N GLY A 110 -5.87 12.94 -18.61
CA GLY A 110 -6.06 14.30 -18.08
C GLY A 110 -5.18 14.55 -16.86
N ASP A 111 -5.79 14.99 -15.76
CA ASP A 111 -5.11 15.28 -14.49
C ASP A 111 -4.65 14.00 -13.72
N ASN A 112 -5.12 12.83 -14.14
CA ASN A 112 -4.74 11.53 -13.58
C ASN A 112 -3.52 10.95 -14.28
N THR A 113 -2.36 11.53 -13.97
CA THR A 113 -1.05 11.06 -14.42
C THR A 113 -0.62 9.78 -13.68
N ALA A 114 0.41 9.10 -14.19
CA ALA A 114 0.98 7.94 -13.50
C ALA A 114 1.48 8.29 -12.08
N GLU A 115 1.98 9.51 -11.89
CA GLU A 115 2.44 10.01 -10.59
C GLU A 115 1.27 10.25 -9.63
N SER A 116 0.23 10.99 -10.06
CA SER A 116 -0.91 11.29 -9.18
C SER A 116 -1.68 10.02 -8.79
N LEU A 117 -1.84 9.09 -9.74
CA LEU A 117 -2.41 7.76 -9.46
C LEU A 117 -1.51 6.95 -8.53
N GLY A 118 -0.18 7.00 -8.71
CA GLY A 118 0.79 6.34 -7.84
C GLY A 118 0.67 6.82 -6.38
N THR A 119 0.57 8.13 -6.19
CA THR A 119 0.33 8.76 -4.88
C THR A 119 -0.99 8.31 -4.27
N ALA A 120 -2.09 8.39 -5.03
CA ALA A 120 -3.40 7.93 -4.55
C ALA A 120 -3.37 6.43 -4.15
N ASN A 121 -2.72 5.58 -4.95
CA ASN A 121 -2.59 4.15 -4.68
C ASN A 121 -1.82 3.87 -3.39
N LYS A 122 -0.72 4.60 -3.12
CA LYS A 122 0.02 4.46 -1.86
C LYS A 122 -0.84 4.84 -0.66
N LEU A 123 -1.56 5.96 -0.73
CA LEU A 123 -2.45 6.40 0.35
C LEU A 123 -3.56 5.37 0.62
N TYR A 124 -4.23 4.88 -0.43
CA TYR A 124 -5.26 3.84 -0.30
C TYR A 124 -4.69 2.50 0.23
N THR A 125 -3.49 2.12 -0.21
CA THR A 125 -2.81 0.92 0.28
C THR A 125 -2.44 1.04 1.77
N ALA A 126 -1.98 2.21 2.22
CA ALA A 126 -1.70 2.49 3.63
C ALA A 126 -2.95 2.34 4.50
N VAL A 127 -4.07 2.93 4.09
CA VAL A 127 -5.35 2.81 4.82
C VAL A 127 -5.89 1.38 4.82
N ASN A 128 -5.72 0.63 3.71
CA ASN A 128 -6.09 -0.79 3.62
C ASN A 128 -5.28 -1.63 4.62
N ALA A 129 -3.97 -1.39 4.70
CA ALA A 129 -3.11 -2.01 5.70
C ALA A 129 -3.55 -1.65 7.13
N ALA A 130 -3.76 -0.37 7.44
CA ALA A 130 -4.19 0.09 8.76
C ALA A 130 -5.52 -0.54 9.22
N LEU A 131 -6.52 -0.62 8.35
CA LEU A 131 -7.81 -1.24 8.66
C LEU A 131 -7.64 -2.73 8.98
N ARG A 132 -6.83 -3.44 8.18
CA ARG A 132 -6.57 -4.87 8.38
C ARG A 132 -5.82 -5.13 9.67
N ASP A 133 -4.81 -4.31 9.96
CA ASP A 133 -4.02 -4.36 11.19
C ASP A 133 -4.87 -4.14 12.45
N ARG A 134 -5.87 -3.26 12.35
CA ARG A 134 -6.87 -3.07 13.40
C ARG A 134 -7.98 -4.13 13.43
N GLY A 135 -7.96 -5.10 12.51
CA GLY A 135 -8.99 -6.13 12.39
C GLY A 135 -10.34 -5.62 11.88
N ASN A 136 -10.40 -4.39 11.37
CA ASN A 136 -11.64 -3.78 10.90
C ASN A 136 -11.95 -4.18 9.46
N ARG A 137 -13.10 -4.83 9.27
CA ARG A 137 -13.52 -5.38 7.97
C ARG A 137 -14.75 -4.70 7.37
N SER A 138 -15.45 -3.83 8.11
CA SER A 138 -16.77 -3.34 7.70
C SER A 138 -16.70 -2.43 6.46
N ILE A 139 -15.68 -1.57 6.39
CA ILE A 139 -15.45 -0.65 5.26
C ILE A 139 -14.48 -1.21 4.21
N LEU A 140 -13.82 -2.32 4.53
CA LEU A 140 -12.69 -2.83 3.76
C LEU A 140 -13.05 -3.18 2.30
N TYR A 141 -14.26 -3.69 2.05
CA TYR A 141 -14.67 -3.99 0.67
C TYR A 141 -14.86 -2.73 -0.16
N GLN A 142 -15.37 -1.63 0.43
CA GLN A 142 -15.55 -0.35 -0.25
C GLN A 142 -14.21 0.26 -0.60
N LEU A 143 -13.28 0.27 0.37
CA LEU A 143 -11.91 0.73 0.14
C LEU A 143 -11.22 -0.08 -0.97
N LYS A 144 -11.38 -1.41 -0.95
CA LYS A 144 -10.76 -2.30 -1.94
C LYS A 144 -11.25 -2.09 -3.36
N VAL A 145 -12.51 -1.68 -3.56
CA VAL A 145 -13.00 -1.33 -4.91
C VAL A 145 -12.19 -0.17 -5.46
N VAL A 146 -12.01 0.88 -4.66
CA VAL A 146 -11.26 2.07 -5.09
C VAL A 146 -9.77 1.75 -5.26
N ASP A 147 -9.16 1.09 -4.28
CA ASP A 147 -7.73 0.70 -4.29
C ASP A 147 -7.38 -0.16 -5.51
N PHE A 148 -8.16 -1.22 -5.79
CA PHE A 148 -7.93 -2.04 -6.98
C PHE A 148 -8.24 -1.30 -8.27
N PHE A 149 -9.20 -0.39 -8.29
CA PHE A 149 -9.46 0.42 -9.47
C PHE A 149 -8.26 1.33 -9.78
N ILE A 150 -7.73 2.08 -8.80
CA ILE A 150 -6.53 2.91 -8.98
C ILE A 150 -5.36 2.04 -9.50
N GLY A 151 -5.13 0.88 -8.88
CA GLY A 151 -4.11 -0.06 -9.34
C GLY A 151 -4.33 -0.57 -10.76
N SER A 152 -5.58 -0.64 -11.24
CA SER A 152 -5.88 -0.97 -12.65
C SER A 152 -5.49 0.18 -13.57
N GLN A 153 -5.76 1.42 -13.18
CA GLN A 153 -5.48 2.61 -13.99
C GLN A 153 -3.97 2.85 -14.11
N ILE A 154 -3.20 2.65 -13.03
CA ILE A 154 -1.72 2.62 -13.09
C ILE A 154 -1.22 1.54 -14.05
N ALA A 155 -1.83 0.35 -14.03
CA ALA A 155 -1.42 -0.72 -14.93
C ALA A 155 -1.76 -0.39 -16.40
N ALA A 156 -2.86 0.31 -16.66
CA ALA A 156 -3.22 0.76 -17.99
C ALA A 156 -2.18 1.73 -18.59
N THR A 157 -1.58 2.61 -17.77
CA THR A 157 -0.53 3.53 -18.25
C THR A 157 0.78 2.82 -18.63
N GLN A 158 0.95 1.54 -18.28
CA GLN A 158 2.13 0.73 -18.62
C GLN A 158 1.98 -0.02 -19.96
N GLY A 159 0.86 0.14 -20.66
CA GLY A 159 0.63 -0.52 -21.95
C GLY A 159 0.71 -2.05 -21.86
N ALA A 160 1.41 -2.67 -22.81
CA ALA A 160 1.53 -4.13 -22.91
C ALA A 160 2.15 -4.78 -21.64
N GLU A 161 3.14 -4.14 -21.04
CA GLU A 161 3.80 -4.63 -19.81
C GLU A 161 2.83 -4.66 -18.60
N GLY A 162 1.85 -3.75 -18.60
CA GLY A 162 0.82 -3.64 -17.58
C GLY A 162 -0.35 -4.62 -17.71
N LYS A 163 -0.56 -5.24 -18.88
CA LYS A 163 -1.78 -6.01 -19.23
C LYS A 163 -2.21 -7.00 -18.14
N LYS A 164 -1.27 -7.82 -17.65
CA LYS A 164 -1.56 -8.83 -16.61
C LYS A 164 -2.02 -8.19 -15.29
N LYS A 165 -1.41 -7.07 -14.89
CA LYS A 165 -1.78 -6.34 -13.67
C LYS A 165 -3.13 -5.64 -13.83
N LEU A 166 -3.38 -5.05 -15.01
CA LEU A 166 -4.65 -4.42 -15.38
C LEU A 166 -5.81 -5.42 -15.24
N ILE A 167 -5.73 -6.55 -15.93
CA ILE A 167 -6.75 -7.62 -15.87
C ILE A 167 -6.97 -8.11 -14.44
N ARG A 168 -5.88 -8.39 -13.70
CA ARG A 168 -5.96 -8.82 -12.28
C ARG A 168 -6.69 -7.80 -11.41
N ASN A 169 -6.37 -6.51 -11.57
CA ASN A 169 -6.90 -5.45 -10.74
C ASN A 169 -8.36 -5.13 -11.11
N LEU A 170 -8.75 -5.17 -12.40
CA LEU A 170 -10.15 -5.04 -12.81
C LEU A 170 -11.01 -6.20 -12.28
N ASN A 171 -10.54 -7.44 -12.39
CA ASN A 171 -11.22 -8.60 -11.80
C ASN A 171 -11.42 -8.44 -10.29
N LYS A 172 -10.40 -7.96 -9.58
CA LYS A 172 -10.52 -7.68 -8.14
C LYS A 172 -11.48 -6.51 -7.86
N THR A 173 -11.50 -5.48 -8.69
CA THR A 173 -12.45 -4.36 -8.58
C THR A 173 -13.88 -4.89 -8.69
N ILE A 174 -14.21 -5.62 -9.75
CA ILE A 174 -15.52 -6.25 -9.98
C ILE A 174 -15.91 -7.17 -8.82
N LYS A 175 -14.98 -8.02 -8.34
CA LYS A 175 -15.22 -8.93 -7.21
C LYS A 175 -15.60 -8.20 -5.92
N ASN A 176 -15.03 -7.02 -5.65
CA ASN A 176 -15.34 -6.26 -4.44
C ASN A 176 -16.50 -5.27 -4.66
N CYS A 177 -17.03 -5.18 -5.88
CA CYS A 177 -18.10 -4.28 -6.32
C CYS A 177 -19.50 -4.74 -5.82
N GLY A 178 -19.64 -4.97 -4.52
CA GLY A 178 -20.84 -5.59 -3.94
C GLY A 178 -22.07 -4.67 -3.90
N ARG A 179 -21.88 -3.35 -3.87
CA ARG A 179 -22.94 -2.32 -3.82
C ARG A 179 -22.87 -1.34 -4.99
N CYS A 180 -22.28 -1.77 -6.10
CA CYS A 180 -22.25 -0.97 -7.30
C CYS A 180 -23.60 -1.00 -8.01
N THR A 181 -23.90 0.07 -8.73
CA THR A 181 -24.97 0.09 -9.73
C THR A 181 -24.63 -0.85 -10.89
N THR A 182 -25.64 -1.19 -11.69
CA THR A 182 -25.46 -2.02 -12.89
C THR A 182 -24.52 -1.33 -13.88
N GLU A 183 -24.66 -0.01 -14.03
CA GLU A 183 -23.90 0.82 -14.95
C GLU A 183 -22.42 0.89 -14.56
N GLU A 184 -22.12 1.07 -13.27
CA GLU A 184 -20.74 1.06 -12.75
C GLU A 184 -20.07 -0.30 -12.96
N ARG A 185 -20.79 -1.40 -12.68
CA ARG A 185 -20.28 -2.75 -12.89
C ARG A 185 -20.03 -3.02 -14.37
N GLN A 186 -20.94 -2.62 -15.24
CA GLN A 186 -20.79 -2.77 -16.68
C GLN A 186 -19.56 -2.02 -17.20
N LYS A 187 -19.31 -0.78 -16.73
CA LYS A 187 -18.09 -0.03 -17.09
C LYS A 187 -16.81 -0.80 -16.76
N PHE A 188 -16.74 -1.43 -15.59
CA PHE A 188 -15.57 -2.25 -15.23
C PHE A 188 -15.44 -3.51 -16.10
N GLN A 189 -16.56 -4.13 -16.47
CA GLN A 189 -16.58 -5.28 -17.38
C GLN A 189 -16.12 -4.88 -18.79
N ASP A 190 -16.59 -3.75 -19.31
CA ASP A 190 -16.16 -3.22 -20.62
C ASP A 190 -14.66 -2.93 -20.64
N MET A 191 -14.12 -2.33 -19.56
CA MET A 191 -12.68 -2.13 -19.40
C MET A 191 -11.92 -3.45 -19.38
N LEU A 192 -12.46 -4.48 -18.71
CA LEU A 192 -11.85 -5.80 -18.64
C LEU A 192 -11.82 -6.48 -20.01
N THR A 193 -12.93 -6.49 -20.72
CA THR A 193 -13.02 -7.05 -22.08
C THR A 193 -12.06 -6.34 -23.04
N LYS A 194 -11.97 -5.01 -22.98
CA LYS A 194 -10.98 -4.25 -23.76
C LYS A 194 -9.55 -4.65 -23.40
N ALA A 195 -9.25 -4.79 -22.11
CA ALA A 195 -7.91 -5.19 -21.66
C ALA A 195 -7.54 -6.61 -22.08
N GLU A 196 -8.49 -7.54 -22.17
CA GLU A 196 -8.25 -8.91 -22.62
C GLU A 196 -7.93 -9.00 -24.11
N ALA A 197 -8.51 -8.10 -24.91
CA ALA A 197 -8.35 -8.02 -26.36
C ALA A 197 -7.05 -7.36 -26.86
N LEU A 198 -6.30 -6.67 -25.99
CA LEU A 198 -4.99 -6.04 -26.30
C LEU A 198 -3.87 -7.06 -26.50
#